data_AF-A0A2K3ME40-F1
#
_entry.id   AF-A0A2K3ME40-F1
#
_cell.length_a   1.000
_cell.length_b   1.000
_cell.length_c   1.000
_cell.angle_alpha   90.00
_cell.angle_beta   90.00
_cell.angle_gamma   90.00
#
_symmetry.space_group_name_H-M   'P 1'
#
loop_
_entity.id
_entity.type
_entity.pdbx_description
1 polymer ?
#
loop_
_entity_poly.entity_id
_entity_poly.type
_entity_poly.pdbx_seq_one_letter_code
_entity_poly.pdbx_strand_id
1 'polypeptide(L)'
;RKLKSTEELTDWLESAYSYLAMVNYPYPSEFMMPLPGHPIKEVCRRIDEGPAGTSILDRIYEGANVYYNYTGEAKCFELDDDPHGLDGWNWQ
;
A
#
# COMPACT_ATOMS: atom_id res chain seq x y z
N ARG A 1 5.91 -6.66 13.49
CA ARG A 1 5.82 -5.95 14.80
C ARG A 1 4.35 -5.67 15.07
N LYS A 2 3.99 -5.43 16.33
CA LYS A 2 2.64 -4.99 16.70
C LYS A 2 2.67 -3.47 16.64
N LEU A 3 1.75 -2.83 15.91
CA LEU A 3 1.60 -1.38 15.93
C LEU A 3 1.48 -0.92 17.40
N LYS A 4 2.37 -0.03 17.81
CA LYS A 4 2.40 0.52 19.17
C LYS A 4 1.69 1.87 19.26
N SER A 5 1.54 2.56 18.13
CA SER A 5 0.88 3.87 18.04
C SER A 5 0.13 4.02 16.72
N THR A 6 -0.72 5.05 16.64
CA THR A 6 -1.39 5.46 15.39
C THR A 6 -0.44 6.11 14.39
N GLU A 7 0.69 6.65 14.87
CA GLU A 7 1.74 7.25 14.05
C GLU A 7 2.43 6.17 13.20
N GLU A 8 2.81 5.04 13.80
CA GLU A 8 3.37 3.90 13.06
C GLU A 8 2.45 3.40 11.94
N LEU A 9 1.12 3.44 12.14
CA LEU A 9 0.15 3.08 11.11
C LEU A 9 0.10 4.13 9.99
N THR A 10 0.23 5.41 10.36
CA THR A 10 0.18 6.53 9.41
C THR A 10 1.43 6.50 8.52
N ASP A 11 2.61 6.33 9.12
CA ASP A 11 3.89 6.24 8.40
C ASP A 11 3.91 5.04 7.44
N TRP A 12 3.35 3.90 7.86
CA TRP A 12 3.21 2.72 7.02
C TRP A 12 2.33 2.98 5.79
N LEU A 13 1.18 3.64 5.97
CA LEU A 13 0.31 4.04 4.86
C LEU A 13 0.99 5.06 3.93
N GLU A 14 1.67 6.07 4.49
CA GLU A 14 2.38 7.09 3.70
C GLU A 14 3.51 6.49 2.86
N SER A 15 4.20 5.48 3.39
CA SER A 15 5.23 4.73 2.66
C SER A 15 4.64 4.06 1.42
N ALA A 16 3.49 3.39 1.55
CA ALA A 16 2.80 2.77 0.43
C ALA A 16 2.45 3.77 -0.68
N TYR A 17 1.86 4.92 -0.31
CA TYR A 17 1.50 5.95 -1.27
C TYR A 17 2.73 6.58 -1.94
N SER A 18 3.83 6.75 -1.21
CA SER A 18 5.10 7.24 -1.75
C SER A 18 5.68 6.27 -2.77
N TYR A 19 5.71 4.97 -2.46
CA TYR A 19 6.17 3.95 -3.41
C TYR A 19 5.26 3.87 -4.63
N LEU A 20 3.93 3.86 -4.45
CA LEU A 20 2.96 3.92 -5.55
C LEU A 20 3.21 5.10 -6.49
N ALA A 21 3.57 6.27 -5.95
CA ALA A 21 3.92 7.44 -6.74
C ALA A 21 5.18 7.22 -7.58
N MET A 22 6.19 6.53 -7.04
CA MET A 22 7.42 6.18 -7.76
C MET A 22 7.19 5.16 -8.88
N VAL A 23 6.28 4.19 -8.67
CA VAL A 23 6.04 3.07 -9.60
C VAL A 23 4.71 3.17 -10.36
N ASN A 24 4.22 4.39 -10.62
CA ASN A 24 2.98 4.62 -11.37
C ASN A 24 3.13 4.39 -12.90
N TYR A 25 3.55 3.19 -13.29
CA TYR A 25 3.79 2.83 -14.68
C TYR A 25 2.48 2.54 -15.43
N PRO A 26 2.43 2.72 -16.77
CA PRO A 26 1.24 2.44 -17.57
C PRO A 26 1.02 0.93 -17.87
N TYR A 27 1.83 0.05 -17.29
CA TYR A 27 1.77 -1.40 -17.48
C TYR A 27 2.02 -2.13 -16.13
N PRO A 28 1.59 -3.40 -15.99
CA PRO A 28 1.85 -4.18 -14.78
C PRO A 28 3.35 -4.34 -14.51
N SER A 29 3.74 -4.25 -13.25
CA SER A 29 5.15 -4.35 -12.84
C SER A 29 5.29 -5.06 -11.50
N GLU A 30 6.45 -5.70 -11.29
CA GLU A 30 6.78 -6.44 -10.07
C GLU A 30 8.08 -5.90 -9.42
N PHE A 31 8.35 -4.59 -9.57
CA PHE A 31 9.59 -4.01 -9.08
C PHE A 31 9.61 -3.86 -7.55
N MET A 32 8.65 -3.12 -6.99
CA MET A 32 8.49 -2.97 -5.53
C MET A 32 7.52 -3.99 -4.96
N MET A 33 6.36 -4.12 -5.61
CA MET A 33 5.31 -5.10 -5.33
C MET A 33 4.68 -5.49 -6.66
N PRO A 34 3.98 -6.63 -6.76
CA PRO A 34 3.15 -6.95 -7.91
C PRO A 34 2.00 -5.95 -8.02
N LEU A 35 2.03 -5.10 -9.05
CA LEU A 35 1.09 -4.00 -9.23
C LEU A 35 0.49 -3.98 -10.64
N PRO A 36 -0.77 -3.51 -10.79
CA PRO A 36 -1.38 -3.30 -12.10
C PRO A 36 -0.76 -2.09 -12.81
N GLY A 37 -1.06 -1.97 -14.10
CA GLY A 37 -0.83 -0.71 -14.81
C GLY A 37 -1.70 0.41 -14.23
N HIS A 38 -1.12 1.61 -14.11
CA HIS A 38 -1.71 2.78 -13.47
C HIS A 38 -2.19 2.52 -12.02
N PRO A 39 -1.29 2.09 -11.12
CA PRO A 39 -1.68 1.66 -9.78
C PRO A 39 -2.34 2.77 -8.95
N ILE A 40 -1.97 4.05 -9.15
CA ILE A 40 -2.65 5.17 -8.46
C ILE A 40 -4.13 5.26 -8.87
N LYS A 41 -4.43 5.04 -10.15
CA LYS A 41 -5.81 5.05 -10.64
C LYS A 41 -6.61 3.91 -10.02
N GLU A 42 -6.01 2.74 -9.86
CA GLU A 42 -6.64 1.59 -9.21
C GLU A 42 -6.90 1.86 -7.73
N VAL A 43 -5.96 2.47 -7.00
CA VAL A 43 -6.16 2.89 -5.60
C VAL A 43 -7.35 3.83 -5.47
N CYS A 44 -7.42 4.90 -6.26
CA CYS A 44 -8.54 5.83 -6.23
C CYS A 44 -9.86 5.12 -6.54
N ARG A 45 -9.86 4.24 -7.55
CA ARG A 45 -11.04 3.44 -7.91
C ARG A 45 -11.54 2.61 -6.73
N ARG A 46 -10.66 1.89 -6.03
CA ARG A 46 -11.01 1.08 -4.86
C ARG A 46 -11.56 1.90 -3.69
N ILE A 47 -10.97 3.07 -3.44
CA ILE A 47 -11.43 4.01 -2.41
C ILE A 47 -12.84 4.52 -2.72
N ASP A 48 -13.12 4.83 -4.00
CA ASP A 48 -14.37 5.44 -4.42
C ASP A 48 -15.52 4.43 -4.59
N GLU A 49 -15.21 3.18 -4.97
CA GLU A 49 -16.20 2.12 -5.23
C GLU A 49 -16.92 1.57 -3.98
N GLY A 50 -16.49 1.94 -2.78
CA GLY A 50 -17.16 1.57 -1.54
C GLY A 50 -18.63 2.03 -1.50
N PRO A 51 -19.59 1.14 -1.13
CA PRO A 51 -21.00 1.49 -0.98
C PRO A 51 -21.28 2.77 -0.17
N ALA A 52 -22.47 3.33 -0.35
CA ALA A 52 -22.93 4.42 0.50
C ALA A 52 -22.97 3.94 1.97
N GLY A 53 -22.22 4.62 2.84
CA GLY A 53 -22.06 4.24 4.25
C GLY A 53 -20.78 3.47 4.58
N THR A 54 -19.93 3.13 3.61
CA THR A 54 -18.60 2.56 3.87
C THR A 54 -17.77 3.51 4.73
N SER A 55 -17.16 2.97 5.80
CA SER A 55 -16.37 3.78 6.71
C SER A 55 -15.09 4.29 6.03
N ILE A 56 -14.54 5.39 6.56
CA ILE A 56 -13.27 5.94 6.03
C ILE A 56 -12.14 4.91 6.16
N LEU A 57 -12.13 4.13 7.25
CA LEU A 57 -11.10 3.11 7.46
C LEU A 57 -11.22 1.95 6.46
N ASP A 58 -12.43 1.54 6.09
CA ASP A 58 -12.63 0.51 5.06
C ASP A 58 -12.17 1.01 3.69
N ARG A 59 -12.41 2.29 3.36
CA ARG A 59 -11.90 2.90 2.11
C ARG A 59 -10.38 2.92 2.08
N ILE A 60 -9.74 3.32 3.19
CA ILE A 60 -8.27 3.32 3.32
C ILE A 60 -7.73 1.88 3.20
N TYR A 61 -8.39 0.92 3.83
CA TYR A 61 -8.04 -0.50 3.73
C TYR A 61 -8.06 -0.97 2.26
N GLU A 62 -9.13 -0.68 1.53
CA GLU A 62 -9.24 -1.02 0.10
C GLU A 62 -8.15 -0.36 -0.76
N GLY A 63 -7.78 0.89 -0.46
CA GLY A 63 -6.67 1.58 -1.11
C GLY A 63 -5.31 0.91 -0.83
N ALA A 64 -5.00 0.65 0.43
CA ALA A 64 -3.76 -0.02 0.84
C ALA A 64 -3.65 -1.45 0.28
N ASN A 65 -4.79 -2.13 0.12
CA ASN A 65 -4.87 -3.48 -0.45
C ASN A 65 -4.32 -3.55 -1.88
N VAL A 66 -4.42 -2.46 -2.66
CA VAL A 66 -3.85 -2.40 -4.01
C VAL A 66 -2.32 -2.46 -3.99
N TYR A 67 -1.66 -1.90 -2.97
CA TYR A 67 -0.20 -1.95 -2.88
C TYR A 67 0.29 -3.24 -2.23
N TYR A 68 -0.30 -3.62 -1.11
CA TYR A 68 0.21 -4.72 -0.28
C TYR A 68 -0.33 -6.10 -0.66
N ASN A 69 -1.46 -6.19 -1.36
CA ASN A 69 -2.10 -7.48 -1.65
C ASN A 69 -2.95 -7.43 -2.93
N TYR A 70 -2.39 -6.87 -4.00
CA TYR A 70 -3.05 -6.83 -5.30
C TYR A 70 -3.40 -8.23 -5.83
N THR A 71 -2.56 -9.23 -5.57
CA THR A 71 -2.76 -10.63 -6.00
C THR A 71 -3.81 -11.38 -5.16
N GLY A 72 -4.13 -10.89 -3.97
CA GLY A 72 -5.04 -11.54 -3.03
C GLY A 72 -4.44 -12.73 -2.26
N GLU A 73 -3.12 -12.96 -2.37
CA GLU A 73 -2.45 -14.08 -1.72
C GLU A 73 -2.11 -13.81 -0.24
N ALA A 74 -1.96 -12.53 0.15
CA ALA A 74 -1.66 -12.15 1.52
C ALA A 74 -2.90 -12.32 2.41
N LYS A 75 -2.73 -13.02 3.53
CA LYS A 75 -3.79 -13.22 4.53
C LYS A 75 -3.89 -12.06 5.53
N CYS A 76 -2.76 -11.38 5.77
CA CYS A 76 -2.61 -10.23 6.66
C CYS A 76 -1.56 -9.28 6.04
N PHE A 77 -1.62 -8.00 6.39
CA PHE A 77 -0.53 -7.07 6.07
C PHE A 77 0.61 -7.23 7.07
N GLU A 78 1.83 -7.34 6.57
CA GLU A 78 3.04 -7.33 7.38
C GLU A 78 3.59 -5.90 7.42
N LEU A 79 3.41 -5.23 8.55
CA LEU A 79 3.69 -3.80 8.66
C LEU A 79 5.17 -3.46 8.90
N ASP A 80 6.01 -4.46 9.15
CA ASP A 80 7.43 -4.28 9.45
C ASP A 80 8.31 -5.09 8.52
N ASP A 81 7.76 -5.38 7.34
CA ASP A 81 8.53 -6.02 6.30
C ASP A 81 9.34 -4.94 5.56
N ASP A 82 10.66 -5.15 5.50
CA ASP A 82 11.57 -4.38 4.66
C ASP A 82 12.17 -5.32 3.60
N PRO A 83 11.35 -5.77 2.64
CA PRO A 83 11.78 -6.75 1.64
C PRO A 83 12.88 -6.20 0.73
N HIS A 84 13.06 -4.87 0.72
CA HIS A 84 14.00 -4.15 -0.14
C HIS A 84 15.25 -3.65 0.59
N GLY A 85 15.38 -3.90 1.90
CA GLY A 85 16.54 -3.49 2.69
C GLY A 85 16.73 -1.96 2.79
N LEU A 86 15.63 -1.21 2.69
CA LEU A 86 15.62 0.25 2.70
C LEU A 86 16.06 0.83 4.03
N ASP A 87 15.91 0.10 5.14
CA ASP A 87 16.42 0.49 6.45
C ASP A 87 17.94 0.66 6.45
N GLY A 88 18.63 -0.05 5.56
CA GLY A 88 20.05 0.15 5.31
C GLY A 88 20.37 1.57 4.87
N TRP A 89 19.55 2.24 4.07
CA TRP A 89 19.88 3.60 3.63
C TRP A 89 19.95 4.62 4.77
N ASN A 90 19.37 4.33 5.93
CA ASN A 90 19.47 5.19 7.11
C ASN A 90 20.89 5.27 7.70
N TRP A 91 21.83 4.39 7.32
CA TRP A 91 23.22 4.47 7.78
C TRP A 91 24.09 5.43 6.96
N GLN A 92 23.65 5.86 5.77
CA GLN A 92 24.39 6.77 4.89
C GLN A 92 24.27 8.24 5.30
#